data_AF-A0A161PIB6-F1
#
_entry.id   AF-A0A161PIB6-F1
#
_cell.length_a   1.000
_cell.length_b   1.000
_cell.length_c   1.000
_cell.angle_alpha   90.00
_cell.angle_beta   90.00
_cell.angle_gamma   90.00
#
_symmetry.space_group_name_H-M   'P 1'
#
loop_
_entity.id
_entity.type
_entity.pdbx_description
1 polymer ?
#
loop_
_entity_poly.entity_id
_entity_poly.type
_entity_poly.pdbx_seq_one_letter_code
_entity_poly.pdbx_strand_id
1 'polypeptide(L)' 'MDMVMEQKILRIVTNRSRERKETKIQTLSRLSGVEEERLKRMILKLEKENKLRVTNGLIQ' A
#
# COMPACT_ATOMS: atom_id res chain seq x y z
N MET A 1 -7.48 -7.26 13.83
CA MET A 1 -6.43 -7.80 12.92
C MET A 1 -6.14 -6.86 11.76
N ASP A 2 -7.14 -6.35 11.03
CA ASP A 2 -6.88 -5.54 9.82
C ASP A 2 -6.17 -4.20 10.09
N MET A 3 -6.42 -3.55 11.23
CA MET A 3 -5.75 -2.28 11.59
C MET A 3 -4.21 -2.40 11.67
N VAL A 4 -3.69 -3.53 12.17
CA VAL A 4 -2.24 -3.78 12.24
C VAL A 4 -1.66 -3.95 10.84
N MET A 5 -2.39 -4.61 9.94
CA MET A 5 -1.96 -4.79 8.56
C MET A 5 -2.00 -3.48 7.77
N GLU A 6 -3.05 -2.67 7.95
CA GLU A 6 -3.14 -1.34 7.35
C GLU A 6 -1.96 -0.45 7.74
N GLN A 7 -1.60 -0.42 9.03
CA GLN A 7 -0.41 0.30 9.49
C GLN A 7 0.88 -0.24 8.87
N LYS A 8 1.01 -1.56 8.72
CA LYS A 8 2.15 -2.18 8.03
C LYS A 8 2.24 -1.72 6.57
N ILE A 9 1.11 -1.72 5.86
CA ILE A 9 1.04 -1.26 4.46
C ILE A 9 1.46 0.21 4.36
N LEU A 10 0.88 1.09 5.17
CA LEU A 10 1.21 2.52 5.19
C LEU A 10 2.69 2.75 5.48
N ARG A 11 3.28 2.00 6.42
CA ARG A 11 4.71 2.07 6.74
C ARG A 11 5.58 1.68 5.56
N ILE A 12 5.24 0.61 4.84
CA ILE A 12 6.00 0.16 3.67
C ILE A 12 5.94 1.23 2.57
N VAL A 13 4.75 1.73 2.24
CA VAL A 13 4.57 2.76 1.20
C VAL A 13 5.32 4.03 1.57
N THR A 14 5.18 4.51 2.81
CA THR A 14 5.87 5.71 3.30
C THR A 14 7.39 5.58 3.19
N ASN A 15 7.96 4.45 3.61
CA ASN A 15 9.40 4.22 3.53
C ASN A 15 9.89 4.22 2.09
N ARG A 16 9.17 3.55 1.18
CA ARG A 16 9.55 3.51 -0.23
C ARG A 16 9.42 4.86 -0.92
N SER A 17 8.38 5.62 -0.59
CA SER A 17 8.19 6.99 -1.06
C SER A 17 9.37 7.90 -0.63
N ARG A 18 9.81 7.81 0.63
CA ARG A 18 11.02 8.49 1.13
C ARG A 18 12.29 8.10 0.38
N GLU A 19 12.41 6.81 0.04
CA GLU A 19 13.53 6.28 -0.76
C GLU A 19 13.39 6.57 -2.27
N ARG A 20 12.36 7.30 -2.70
CA ARG A 20 12.02 7.55 -4.11
C ARG A 20 11.88 6.28 -4.94
N LYS A 21 11.46 5.18 -4.31
CA LYS A 21 11.24 3.90 -4.97
C LYS A 21 9.78 3.77 -5.38
N GLU A 22 9.56 3.44 -6.65
CA GLU A 22 8.23 3.11 -7.15
C GLU A 22 7.60 1.96 -6.37
N THR A 23 6.30 2.07 -6.10
CA THR A 23 5.55 1.04 -5.38
C THR A 23 4.31 0.68 -6.18
N LYS A 24 4.35 -0.49 -6.83
CA LYS A 24 3.18 -1.12 -7.45
C LYS A 24 2.56 -2.12 -6.48
N ILE A 25 1.33 -2.55 -6.78
CA ILE A 25 0.61 -3.51 -5.94
C ILE A 25 1.35 -4.83 -5.77
N GLN A 26 2.00 -5.33 -6.83
CA GLN A 26 2.82 -6.54 -6.82
C GLN A 26 4.02 -6.40 -5.86
N THR A 27 4.68 -5.24 -5.89
CA THR A 27 5.80 -4.93 -4.99
C THR A 27 5.33 -4.91 -3.54
N LEU A 28 4.19 -4.26 -3.29
CA LEU A 28 3.62 -4.15 -1.96
C LEU A 28 3.12 -5.51 -1.43
N SER A 29 2.55 -6.34 -2.28
CA SER A 29 2.18 -7.74 -1.98
C SER A 29 3.39 -8.53 -1.50
N ARG A 30 4.48 -8.51 -2.28
CA ARG A 30 5.73 -9.19 -1.90
C ARG A 30 6.33 -8.70 -0.58
N LEU A 31 6.30 -7.39 -0.31
CA LEU A 31 6.87 -6.81 0.91
C LEU A 31 5.99 -7.00 2.15
N SER A 32 4.68 -6.99 1.97
CA SER A 32 3.72 -7.12 3.07
C SER A 32 3.40 -8.57 3.42
N GLY A 33 3.58 -9.50 2.46
CA GLY A 33 3.12 -10.89 2.56
C GLY A 33 1.61 -11.02 2.40
N VAL A 34 0.94 -10.01 1.84
CA VAL A 34 -0.52 -9.98 1.64
C VAL A 34 -0.81 -10.24 0.17
N GLU A 35 -1.79 -11.11 -0.10
CA GLU A 35 -2.24 -11.37 -1.46
C GLU A 35 -2.75 -10.10 -2.17
N GLU A 36 -2.50 -10.01 -3.47
CA GLU A 36 -2.80 -8.81 -4.26
C GLU A 36 -4.27 -8.42 -4.22
N GLU A 37 -5.19 -9.38 -4.29
CA GLU A 37 -6.63 -9.11 -4.23
C GLU A 37 -7.06 -8.52 -2.89
N ARG A 38 -6.50 -9.01 -1.79
CA ARG A 38 -6.73 -8.43 -0.46
C ARG A 38 -6.14 -7.03 -0.38
N LEU A 39 -4.94 -6.84 -0.93
CA LEU A 39 -4.26 -5.55 -1.01
C LEU A 39 -5.04 -4.52 -1.82
N LYS A 40 -5.63 -4.89 -2.96
CA LYS A 40 -6.49 -4.00 -3.77
C LYS A 40 -7.64 -3.45 -2.95
N ARG A 41 -8.34 -4.32 -2.20
CA ARG A 41 -9.44 -3.91 -1.32
C ARG A 41 -8.96 -2.97 -0.21
N MET A 42 -7.82 -3.26 0.39
CA MET A 42 -7.23 -2.42 1.44
C MET A 42 -6.77 -1.06 0.92
N ILE A 43 -6.09 -1.01 -0.22
CA ILE A 43 -5.63 0.23 -0.84
C ILE A 43 -6.83 1.09 -1.22
N LEU A 44 -7.88 0.51 -1.81
CA LEU A 44 -9.10 1.24 -2.15
C LEU A 44 -9.75 1.87 -0.90
N LYS A 45 -9.76 1.14 0.22
CA LYS A 45 -10.24 1.68 1.50
C LYS A 45 -9.36 2.84 1.98
N LEU A 46 -8.04 2.65 2.00
CA LEU A 46 -7.08 3.66 2.47
C LEU A 46 -7.05 4.92 1.58
N GLU A 47 -7.29 4.76 0.29
CA GLU A 47 -7.43 5.87 -0.66
C GLU A 47 -8.70 6.68 -0.38
N LYS A 48 -9.85 6.02 -0.14
CA LYS A 48 -11.08 6.69 0.29
C LYS A 48 -10.93 7.43 1.62
N GLU A 49 -10.07 6.94 2.50
CA GLU A 49 -9.71 7.57 3.77
C GLU A 49 -8.64 8.68 3.62
N ASN A 50 -8.18 8.97 2.40
CA ASN A 50 -7.09 9.91 2.09
C ASN A 50 -5.75 9.58 2.78
N LYS A 51 -5.51 8.31 3.14
CA LYS A 51 -4.27 7.85 3.78
C LYS A 51 -3.22 7.39 2.78
N LEU A 52 -3.62 7.09 1.56
CA LEU A 52 -2.76 6.73 0.42
C LEU A 52 -3.29 7.39 -0.84
N ARG A 53 -2.41 7.57 -1.82
CA ARG A 53 -2.79 8.03 -3.16
C ARG A 53 -2.36 7.00 -4.19
N VAL A 54 -3.24 6.67 -5.13
CA VAL A 54 -2.87 5.89 -6.31
C VAL A 54 -2.84 6.82 -7.53
N THR A 55 -1.73 6.86 -8.26
CA THR A 55 -1.61 7.66 -9.48
C THR A 55 -0.86 6.86 -10.54
N ASN A 56 -1.48 6.67 -11.70
CA ASN A 56 -0.96 5.83 -12.80
C ASN A 56 -0.55 4.41 -12.34
N GLY A 57 -1.28 3.84 -11.37
CA GLY A 57 -1.00 2.52 -10.80
C GLY A 57 0.16 2.46 -9.79
N LEU A 58 0.75 3.62 -9.44
CA LEU A 58 1.74 3.76 -8.38
C LEU A 58 1.07 4.19 -7.08
N ILE A 59 1.48 3.58 -5.97
CA ILE A 59 0.95 3.82 -4.63
C ILE A 59 1.93 4.75 -3.89
N GLN A 60 1.42 5.87 -3.37
CA GLN A 60 2.18 6.95 -2.73
C GLN A 60 1.59 7.33 -1.36
#